data_AF-A0A2H9MXF4-F1
#
_entry.id   AF-A0A2H9MXF4-F1
#
_cell.length_a   1.000
_cell.length_b   1.000
_cell.length_c   1.000
_cell.angle_alpha   90.00
_cell.angle_beta   90.00
_cell.angle_gamma   90.00
#
_symmetry.space_group_name_H-M   'P 1'
#
loop_
_entity.id
_entity.type
_entity.pdbx_description
1 polymer ?
#
loop_
_entity_poly.entity_id
_entity_poly.type
_entity_poly.pdbx_seq_one_letter_code
_entity_poly.pdbx_strand_id
1 'polypeptide(L)'
;MFYNVVMTSKYIKTILFASLIAAMILPFSVMEGVDAATSTNTNNPTKESVSKDAFTVAVKQVHDMRSEKLNLQQQNLDEEISEENRMINERAIDALDAQISKKMEILNNYENQRKALYYIEPAREQYILSIVSELRDEVSIFAESVGMHSYGVNINYLEKGITVSTSDASYDDTLRKIIEKYPEDVQVNITHGMAADYSCNSRTSDCDPIVGGIQDQSNSGIGPCTLGLPVKKGTAVGFITAGHCLNDGDQLHQPVDGWFNEIGNSADSRYESTCDCAYATKTTGTSSHSWVLRDPNLYLPITSEGTARPAQGTQVVMFGVTSDFQQGEVLNPNSQYTYNGVNWNLVELDIIATNGDSGGPITNAAGSQILGIMKGANPNTNNPVMSPWSVIDTKFGLSLQS
;
A
#
# COMPACT_ATOMS: atom_id res chain seq x y z
N MET A 1 -30.49 12.74 -20.09
CA MET A 1 -29.93 13.54 -18.99
C MET A 1 -31.00 13.62 -17.91
N PHE A 2 -31.07 12.62 -17.03
CA PHE A 2 -32.04 12.58 -15.94
C PHE A 2 -31.31 13.03 -14.67
N TYR A 3 -31.73 14.16 -14.10
CA TYR A 3 -31.23 14.63 -12.82
C TYR A 3 -31.81 13.73 -11.72
N ASN A 4 -31.00 12.83 -11.18
CA ASN A 4 -31.31 12.15 -9.93
C ASN A 4 -31.15 13.15 -8.79
N VAL A 5 -32.26 13.77 -8.39
CA VAL A 5 -32.30 14.57 -7.16
C VAL A 5 -32.34 13.58 -6.01
N VAL A 6 -31.19 13.32 -5.39
CA VAL A 6 -31.10 12.58 -4.13
C VAL A 6 -31.72 13.47 -3.05
N MET A 7 -32.99 13.23 -2.71
CA MET A 7 -33.63 13.86 -1.57
C MET A 7 -32.95 13.35 -0.31
N THR A 8 -32.11 14.18 0.31
CA THR A 8 -31.43 13.80 1.55
C THR A 8 -32.44 13.73 2.70
N SER A 9 -32.18 12.86 3.68
CA SER A 9 -33.00 12.66 4.90
C SER A 9 -33.43 13.98 5.59
N LYS A 10 -32.65 15.06 5.44
CA LYS A 10 -33.02 16.39 5.94
C LYS A 10 -34.26 16.97 5.25
N TYR A 11 -34.40 16.84 3.94
CA TYR A 11 -35.52 17.42 3.19
C TYR A 11 -36.84 16.69 3.47
N ILE A 12 -36.80 15.36 3.61
CA ILE A 12 -37.97 14.56 3.97
C ILE A 12 -38.50 14.97 5.36
N LYS A 13 -37.60 15.17 6.33
CA LYS A 13 -37.97 15.66 7.67
C LYS A 13 -38.57 17.07 7.63
N THR A 14 -38.06 17.96 6.79
CA THR A 14 -38.60 19.33 6.65
C THR A 14 -39.99 19.34 6.01
N ILE A 15 -40.24 18.51 5.00
CA ILE A 15 -41.56 18.42 4.35
C ILE A 15 -42.60 17.82 5.31
N LEU A 16 -42.25 16.78 6.06
CA LEU A 16 -43.12 16.18 7.09
C LEU A 16 -43.43 17.15 8.24
N PHE A 17 -42.47 17.98 8.65
CA PHE A 17 -42.71 18.99 9.68
C PHE A 17 -43.65 20.11 9.19
N ALA A 18 -43.51 20.51 7.93
CA ALA A 18 -44.36 21.55 7.33
C ALA A 18 -45.83 21.09 7.18
N SER A 19 -46.05 19.83 6.79
CA SER A 19 -47.40 19.27 6.68
C SER A 19 -48.06 19.03 8.05
N LEU A 20 -47.28 18.68 9.08
CA LEU A 20 -47.77 18.56 10.46
C LEU A 20 -48.23 19.93 11.03
N ILE A 21 -47.46 21.00 10.78
CA ILE A 21 -47.82 22.36 11.20
C ILE A 21 -49.10 22.83 10.48
N ALA A 22 -49.22 22.58 9.17
CA ALA A 22 -50.42 22.93 8.41
C ALA A 22 -51.68 22.21 8.94
N ALA A 23 -51.56 20.94 9.35
CA ALA A 23 -52.67 20.16 9.90
C ALA A 23 -53.10 20.58 11.33
N MET A 24 -52.21 21.24 12.08
CA MET A 24 -52.51 21.76 13.43
C MET A 24 -53.18 23.15 13.40
N ILE A 25 -52.96 23.96 12.35
CA ILE A 25 -53.51 25.32 12.23
C ILE A 25 -54.97 25.32 11.74
N LEU A 26 -55.41 24.27 11.02
CA LEU A 26 -56.70 24.26 10.33
C LEU A 26 -58.00 24.04 11.16
N PRO A 27 -58.04 23.68 12.47
CA PRO A 27 -59.33 23.52 13.15
C PRO A 27 -59.89 24.80 13.79
N PHE A 28 -59.19 25.94 13.76
CA PHE A 28 -59.69 27.18 14.38
C PHE A 28 -60.56 28.05 13.47
N SER A 29 -60.80 27.66 12.22
CA SER A 29 -61.54 28.49 11.25
C SER A 29 -63.03 28.11 11.07
N VAL A 30 -63.59 27.19 11.88
CA VAL A 30 -64.99 26.73 11.75
C VAL A 30 -65.83 26.95 13.02
N MET A 31 -65.44 27.89 13.89
CA MET A 31 -66.25 28.31 15.05
C MET A 31 -66.39 29.83 15.12
N GLU A 32 -66.82 30.46 14.02
CA GLU A 32 -67.49 31.77 14.07
C GLU A 32 -68.87 31.58 13.44
N GLY A 33 -69.91 31.61 14.28
CA GLY A 33 -71.29 31.43 13.83
C GLY A 33 -72.25 30.89 14.89
N VAL A 34 -72.13 31.36 16.15
CA VAL A 34 -73.27 31.31 17.08
C VAL A 34 -73.58 32.75 17.44
N ASP A 35 -74.38 33.38 16.58
CA ASP A 35 -74.98 34.67 16.88
C ASP A 35 -75.84 34.56 18.14
N ALA A 36 -75.52 35.39 19.12
CA ALA A 36 -76.33 35.62 20.30
C ALA A 36 -77.62 36.36 19.90
N ALA A 37 -78.65 35.61 19.50
CA ALA A 37 -80.00 36.14 19.34
C ALA A 37 -80.68 36.28 20.71
N THR A 38 -80.71 37.50 21.23
CA THR A 38 -81.58 37.92 22.34
C THR A 38 -83.04 37.92 21.88
N SER A 39 -83.76 36.83 22.16
CA SER A 39 -85.21 36.74 22.00
C SER A 39 -85.84 36.36 23.33
N THR A 40 -86.36 37.36 24.05
CA THR A 40 -87.33 37.20 25.11
C THR A 40 -88.65 36.70 24.53
N ASN A 41 -88.94 35.39 24.64
CA ASN A 41 -90.32 34.94 24.69
C ASN A 41 -90.47 33.58 25.40
N THR A 42 -91.48 33.54 26.24
CA THR A 42 -91.83 32.53 27.22
C THR A 42 -92.53 31.30 26.64
N ASN A 43 -92.32 30.18 27.33
CA ASN A 43 -93.15 28.96 27.38
C ASN A 43 -93.06 27.99 26.19
N ASN A 44 -92.05 27.12 26.23
CA ASN A 44 -92.20 25.74 25.78
C ASN A 44 -91.15 24.82 26.47
N PRO A 45 -91.54 23.93 27.41
CA PRO A 45 -90.60 23.09 28.14
C PRO A 45 -90.47 21.71 27.48
N THR A 46 -89.80 21.65 26.34
CA THR A 46 -89.21 20.41 25.80
C THR A 46 -87.95 20.76 25.01
N LYS A 47 -87.07 21.58 25.61
CA LYS A 47 -85.68 21.65 25.15
C LYS A 47 -84.97 20.43 25.70
N GLU A 48 -84.95 19.39 24.86
CA GLU A 48 -84.11 18.21 24.99
C GLU A 48 -82.67 18.68 25.19
N SER A 49 -82.25 18.78 26.45
CA SER A 49 -80.87 19.04 26.80
C SER A 49 -80.09 17.84 26.34
N VAL A 50 -79.53 17.92 25.12
CA VAL A 50 -78.44 17.05 24.71
C VAL A 50 -77.42 17.17 25.82
N SER A 51 -77.33 16.13 26.64
CA SER A 51 -76.51 16.16 27.84
C SER A 51 -75.11 16.55 27.41
N LYS A 52 -74.50 17.48 28.15
CA LYS A 52 -73.07 17.84 28.00
C LYS A 52 -72.18 16.59 27.94
N ASP A 53 -72.64 15.49 28.54
CA ASP A 53 -72.00 14.18 28.50
C ASP A 53 -72.02 13.57 27.10
N ALA A 54 -73.13 13.65 26.36
CA ALA A 54 -73.24 13.11 24.99
C ALA A 54 -72.30 13.84 24.01
N PHE A 55 -72.19 15.17 24.13
CA PHE A 55 -71.24 15.95 23.34
C PHE A 55 -69.78 15.60 23.69
N THR A 56 -69.47 15.47 24.98
CA THR A 56 -68.13 15.11 25.46
C THR A 56 -67.73 13.71 24.97
N VAL A 57 -68.66 12.76 24.98
CA VAL A 57 -68.45 11.41 24.43
C VAL A 57 -68.20 11.44 22.93
N ALA A 58 -68.98 12.22 22.17
CA ALA A 58 -68.81 12.35 20.72
C ALA A 58 -67.45 12.98 20.35
N VAL A 59 -67.02 14.04 21.05
CA VAL A 59 -65.72 14.66 20.85
C VAL A 59 -64.58 13.69 21.16
N LYS A 60 -64.69 12.92 22.26
CA LYS A 60 -63.71 11.90 22.60
C LYS A 60 -63.63 10.81 21.51
N GLN A 61 -64.75 10.32 21.02
CA GLN A 61 -64.79 9.33 19.94
C GLN A 61 -64.12 9.85 18.66
N VAL A 62 -64.37 11.09 18.27
CA VAL A 62 -63.71 11.70 17.10
C VAL A 62 -62.20 11.85 17.31
N HIS A 63 -61.78 12.24 18.51
CA HIS A 63 -60.36 12.34 18.86
C HIS A 63 -59.67 10.97 18.83
N ASP A 64 -60.30 9.94 19.38
CA ASP A 64 -59.79 8.57 19.42
C ASP A 64 -59.67 8.00 17.99
N MET A 65 -60.70 8.16 17.14
CA MET A 65 -60.66 7.77 15.73
C MET A 65 -59.57 8.51 14.94
N ARG A 66 -59.37 9.81 15.21
CA ARG A 66 -58.29 10.59 14.57
C ARG A 66 -56.92 10.10 15.01
N SER A 67 -56.74 9.79 16.28
CA SER A 67 -55.50 9.27 16.84
C SER A 67 -55.18 7.89 16.25
N GLU A 68 -56.17 7.02 16.15
CA GLU A 68 -56.04 5.70 15.51
C GLU A 68 -55.66 5.82 14.03
N LYS A 69 -56.32 6.71 13.28
CA LYS A 69 -55.99 6.96 11.87
C LYS A 69 -54.56 7.48 11.68
N LEU A 70 -54.11 8.39 12.55
CA LEU A 70 -52.73 8.91 12.51
C LEU A 70 -51.70 7.82 12.84
N ASN A 71 -51.99 6.95 13.81
CA ASN A 71 -51.13 5.82 14.13
C ASN A 71 -51.01 4.83 12.96
N LEU A 72 -52.11 4.52 12.28
CA LEU A 72 -52.11 3.67 11.09
C LEU A 72 -51.34 4.31 9.93
N GLN A 73 -51.49 5.63 9.71
CA GLN A 73 -50.72 6.35 8.70
C GLN A 73 -49.22 6.35 9.01
N GLN A 74 -48.85 6.52 10.28
CA GLN A 74 -47.45 6.45 10.70
C GLN A 74 -46.88 5.04 10.49
N GLN A 75 -47.63 3.99 10.85
CA GLN A 75 -47.20 2.60 10.64
C GLN A 75 -46.98 2.29 9.16
N ASN A 76 -47.91 2.66 8.28
CA ASN A 76 -47.75 2.46 6.84
C ASN A 76 -46.54 3.20 6.27
N LEU A 77 -46.28 4.43 6.75
CA LEU A 77 -45.11 5.21 6.33
C LEU A 77 -43.80 4.58 6.81
N ASP A 78 -43.77 4.08 8.05
CA ASP A 78 -42.60 3.39 8.60
C ASP A 78 -42.31 2.08 7.83
N GLU A 79 -43.35 1.35 7.41
CA GLU A 79 -43.23 0.18 6.53
C GLU A 79 -42.68 0.53 5.14
N GLU A 80 -43.19 1.60 4.50
CA GLU A 80 -42.72 2.06 3.19
C GLU A 80 -41.25 2.52 3.24
N ILE A 81 -40.87 3.28 4.27
CA ILE A 81 -39.48 3.71 4.50
C ILE A 81 -38.57 2.50 4.75
N SER A 82 -39.05 1.52 5.52
CA SER A 82 -38.29 0.28 5.77
C SER A 82 -38.02 -0.49 4.48
N GLU A 83 -39.04 -0.63 3.62
CA GLU A 83 -38.92 -1.32 2.34
C GLU A 83 -38.04 -0.57 1.33
N GLU A 84 -38.15 0.77 1.26
CA GLU A 84 -37.27 1.58 0.41
C GLU A 84 -35.80 1.47 0.85
N ASN A 85 -35.52 1.55 2.16
CA ASN A 85 -34.17 1.35 2.69
C ASN A 85 -33.63 -0.05 2.40
N ARG A 86 -34.47 -1.08 2.47
CA ARG A 86 -34.10 -2.45 2.09
C ARG A 86 -33.66 -2.51 0.62
N MET A 87 -34.45 -1.96 -0.30
CA MET A 87 -34.10 -1.93 -1.73
C MET A 87 -32.84 -1.12 -2.03
N ILE A 88 -32.62 0.01 -1.34
CA ILE A 88 -31.39 0.82 -1.50
C ILE A 88 -30.17 0.01 -1.05
N ASN A 89 -30.26 -0.67 0.09
CA ASN A 89 -29.19 -1.51 0.61
C ASN A 89 -28.89 -2.69 -0.34
N GLU A 90 -29.92 -3.36 -0.87
CA GLU A 90 -29.77 -4.45 -1.85
C GLU A 90 -29.04 -3.97 -3.11
N ARG A 91 -29.45 -2.83 -3.70
CA ARG A 91 -28.77 -2.26 -4.88
C ARG A 91 -27.32 -1.86 -4.60
N ALA A 92 -27.04 -1.35 -3.40
CA ALA A 92 -25.68 -0.97 -2.99
C ALA A 92 -24.78 -2.21 -2.84
N ILE A 93 -25.32 -3.31 -2.29
CA ILE A 93 -24.64 -4.60 -2.19
C ILE A 93 -24.34 -5.14 -3.60
N ASP A 94 -25.33 -5.19 -4.49
CA ASP A 94 -25.15 -5.68 -5.87
C ASP A 94 -24.07 -4.88 -6.63
N ALA A 95 -24.06 -3.56 -6.47
CA ALA A 95 -23.07 -2.69 -7.10
C ALA A 95 -21.65 -2.88 -6.52
N LEU A 96 -21.54 -3.20 -5.23
CA LEU A 96 -20.27 -3.51 -4.59
C LEU A 96 -19.75 -4.88 -5.05
N ASP A 97 -20.62 -5.89 -5.10
CA ASP A 97 -20.29 -7.24 -5.56
C ASP A 97 -19.82 -7.26 -7.02
N ALA A 98 -20.44 -6.45 -7.88
CA ALA A 98 -19.99 -6.27 -9.26
C ALA A 98 -18.58 -5.64 -9.35
N GLN A 99 -18.28 -4.65 -8.48
CA GLN A 99 -16.95 -4.04 -8.42
C GLN A 99 -15.89 -5.01 -7.88
N ILE A 100 -16.22 -5.77 -6.84
CA ILE A 100 -15.34 -6.82 -6.29
C ILE A 100 -15.05 -7.87 -7.36
N SER A 101 -16.08 -8.35 -8.05
CA SER A 101 -15.95 -9.36 -9.12
C SER A 101 -15.03 -8.88 -10.25
N LYS A 102 -15.19 -7.62 -10.70
CA LYS A 102 -14.32 -7.02 -11.71
C LYS A 102 -12.86 -6.90 -11.24
N LYS A 103 -12.63 -6.51 -9.98
CA LYS A 103 -11.26 -6.45 -9.42
C LYS A 103 -10.63 -7.83 -9.31
N MET A 104 -11.41 -8.84 -8.90
CA MET A 104 -10.96 -10.24 -8.85
C MET A 104 -10.58 -10.78 -10.23
N GLU A 105 -11.34 -10.44 -11.27
CA GLU A 105 -11.00 -10.80 -12.66
C GLU A 105 -9.65 -10.20 -13.09
N ILE A 106 -9.42 -8.91 -12.81
CA ILE A 106 -8.14 -8.24 -13.10
C ILE A 106 -6.99 -8.90 -12.34
N LEU A 107 -7.18 -9.16 -11.05
CA LEU A 107 -6.18 -9.83 -10.20
C LEU A 107 -5.84 -11.24 -10.72
N ASN A 108 -6.86 -12.03 -11.10
CA ASN A 108 -6.66 -13.35 -11.68
C ASN A 108 -5.91 -13.28 -13.01
N ASN A 109 -6.21 -12.31 -13.87
CA ASN A 109 -5.48 -12.12 -15.12
C ASN A 109 -4.02 -11.75 -14.87
N TYR A 110 -3.75 -10.89 -13.90
CA TYR A 110 -2.39 -10.52 -13.49
C TYR A 110 -1.63 -11.73 -12.92
N GLU A 111 -2.24 -12.50 -12.02
CA GLU A 111 -1.67 -13.74 -11.50
C GLU A 111 -1.35 -14.74 -12.61
N ASN A 112 -2.24 -14.88 -13.61
CA ASN A 112 -2.02 -15.79 -14.74
C ASN A 112 -0.85 -15.33 -15.61
N GLN A 113 -0.71 -14.02 -15.86
CA GLN A 113 0.45 -13.47 -16.56
C GLN A 113 1.74 -13.66 -15.76
N ARG A 114 1.72 -13.40 -14.44
CA ARG A 114 2.85 -13.62 -13.55
C ARG A 114 3.25 -15.09 -13.52
N LYS A 115 2.28 -16.01 -13.41
CA LYS A 115 2.52 -17.45 -13.52
C LYS A 115 3.11 -17.78 -14.88
N ALA A 116 2.58 -17.27 -15.99
CA ALA A 116 3.15 -17.55 -17.30
C ALA A 116 4.64 -17.14 -17.41
N LEU A 117 4.99 -15.97 -16.89
CA LEU A 117 6.36 -15.43 -16.90
C LEU A 117 7.30 -16.19 -15.97
N TYR A 118 6.95 -16.34 -14.70
CA TYR A 118 7.88 -16.74 -13.64
C TYR A 118 7.64 -18.15 -13.08
N TYR A 119 6.51 -18.79 -13.40
CA TYR A 119 6.23 -20.12 -12.88
C TYR A 119 7.21 -21.13 -13.48
N ILE A 120 7.94 -21.75 -12.56
CA ILE A 120 8.65 -23.00 -12.74
C ILE A 120 7.80 -24.04 -11.99
N GLU A 121 7.50 -25.16 -12.63
CA GLU A 121 6.78 -26.25 -11.96
C GLU A 121 7.53 -26.66 -10.68
N PRO A 122 6.88 -26.87 -9.52
CA PRO A 122 7.58 -27.17 -8.27
C PRO A 122 8.58 -28.33 -8.34
N ALA A 123 8.25 -29.39 -9.08
CA ALA A 123 9.17 -30.50 -9.30
C ALA A 123 10.41 -30.07 -10.11
N ARG A 124 10.21 -29.22 -11.12
CA ARG A 124 11.29 -28.63 -11.92
C ARG A 124 12.12 -27.64 -11.10
N GLU A 125 11.49 -26.83 -10.26
CA GLU A 125 12.17 -25.88 -9.39
C GLU A 125 13.06 -26.59 -8.38
N GLN A 126 12.56 -27.63 -7.71
CA GLN A 126 13.37 -28.46 -6.79
C GLN A 126 14.55 -29.11 -7.50
N TYR A 127 14.35 -29.55 -8.74
CA TYR A 127 15.42 -30.08 -9.58
C TYR A 127 16.46 -29.02 -9.97
N ILE A 128 16.03 -27.81 -10.33
CA ILE A 128 16.96 -26.69 -10.60
C ILE A 128 17.70 -26.31 -9.30
N LEU A 129 17.03 -26.29 -8.15
CA LEU A 129 17.64 -25.99 -6.85
C LEU A 129 18.72 -27.01 -6.46
N SER A 130 18.51 -28.30 -6.74
CA SER A 130 19.57 -29.31 -6.50
C SER A 130 20.78 -29.07 -7.39
N ILE A 131 20.57 -28.72 -8.67
CA ILE A 131 21.66 -28.37 -9.59
C ILE A 131 22.36 -27.09 -9.14
N VAL A 132 21.62 -26.07 -8.68
CA VAL A 132 22.22 -24.84 -8.14
C VAL A 132 23.12 -25.14 -6.95
N SER A 133 22.71 -26.03 -6.05
CA SER A 133 23.52 -26.43 -4.91
C SER A 133 24.82 -27.12 -5.36
N GLU A 134 24.72 -28.11 -6.25
CA GLU A 134 25.89 -28.83 -6.76
C GLU A 134 26.84 -27.91 -7.55
N LEU A 135 26.29 -27.10 -8.45
CA LEU A 135 27.05 -26.15 -9.26
C LEU A 135 27.72 -25.09 -8.40
N ARG A 136 27.07 -24.65 -7.31
CA ARG A 136 27.66 -23.75 -6.33
C ARG A 136 28.90 -24.35 -5.68
N ASP A 137 28.83 -25.62 -5.26
CA ASP A 137 29.97 -26.31 -4.66
C ASP A 137 31.13 -26.47 -5.66
N GLU A 138 30.84 -26.86 -6.91
CA GLU A 138 31.87 -26.99 -7.95
C GLU A 138 32.52 -25.65 -8.33
N VAL A 139 31.71 -24.60 -8.53
CA VAL A 139 32.21 -23.26 -8.83
C VAL A 139 33.01 -22.71 -7.63
N SER A 140 32.62 -23.03 -6.40
CA SER A 140 33.34 -22.65 -5.18
C SER A 140 34.74 -23.27 -5.12
N ILE A 141 34.85 -24.58 -5.34
CA ILE A 141 36.15 -25.28 -5.39
C ILE A 141 37.04 -24.70 -6.51
N PHE A 142 36.47 -24.46 -7.69
CA PHE A 142 37.19 -23.82 -8.78
C PHE A 142 37.67 -22.43 -8.39
N ALA A 143 36.80 -21.63 -7.78
CA ALA A 143 37.10 -20.27 -7.37
C ALA A 143 38.27 -20.21 -6.39
N GLU A 144 38.26 -21.06 -5.36
CA GLU A 144 39.38 -21.21 -4.42
C GLU A 144 40.68 -21.59 -5.13
N SER A 145 40.61 -22.49 -6.11
CA SER A 145 41.80 -22.98 -6.83
C SER A 145 42.51 -21.92 -7.68
N VAL A 146 41.78 -20.90 -8.13
CA VAL A 146 42.30 -19.81 -8.98
C VAL A 146 42.38 -18.46 -8.26
N GLY A 147 42.02 -18.40 -6.98
CA GLY A 147 41.93 -17.14 -6.24
C GLY A 147 40.81 -16.21 -6.75
N MET A 148 39.74 -16.77 -7.32
CA MET A 148 38.56 -16.00 -7.70
C MET A 148 37.75 -15.70 -6.43
N HIS A 149 37.82 -14.45 -5.97
CA HIS A 149 37.11 -14.01 -4.77
C HIS A 149 35.69 -13.50 -5.06
N SER A 150 35.21 -13.65 -6.29
CA SER A 150 33.95 -13.04 -6.73
C SER A 150 33.14 -13.93 -7.67
N TYR A 151 32.29 -14.80 -7.12
CA TYR A 151 31.40 -15.67 -7.89
C TYR A 151 30.06 -15.94 -7.18
N GLY A 152 29.01 -16.25 -7.95
CA GLY A 152 27.70 -16.62 -7.42
C GLY A 152 26.97 -17.59 -8.35
N VAL A 153 26.13 -18.46 -7.78
CA VAL A 153 25.31 -19.42 -8.55
C VAL A 153 23.88 -19.37 -8.03
N ASN A 154 22.93 -18.98 -8.90
CA ASN A 154 21.58 -18.60 -8.49
C ASN A 154 20.51 -18.96 -9.53
N ILE A 155 19.25 -19.07 -9.11
CA ILE A 155 18.12 -19.26 -10.03
C ILE A 155 17.73 -17.94 -10.68
N ASN A 156 17.59 -17.98 -12.01
CA ASN A 156 16.97 -16.93 -12.80
C ASN A 156 15.53 -17.34 -13.15
N TYR A 157 14.54 -16.81 -12.41
CA TYR A 157 13.13 -17.10 -12.65
C TYR A 157 12.59 -16.51 -13.97
N LEU A 158 13.19 -15.43 -14.48
CA LEU A 158 12.82 -14.85 -15.77
C LEU A 158 13.21 -15.78 -16.92
N GLU A 159 14.42 -16.33 -16.84
CA GLU A 159 14.96 -17.26 -17.85
C GLU A 159 14.64 -18.73 -17.55
N LYS A 160 14.00 -18.99 -16.40
CA LYS A 160 13.67 -20.33 -15.88
C LYS A 160 14.91 -21.25 -15.84
N GLY A 161 16.05 -20.67 -15.47
CA GLY A 161 17.36 -21.31 -15.51
C GLY A 161 18.25 -20.91 -14.34
N ILE A 162 19.56 -21.08 -14.52
CA ILE A 162 20.59 -20.76 -13.54
C ILE A 162 21.46 -19.63 -14.09
N THR A 163 21.89 -18.74 -13.22
CA THR A 163 22.89 -17.72 -13.52
C THR A 163 24.13 -17.99 -12.69
N VAL A 164 25.28 -18.10 -13.35
CA VAL A 164 26.61 -18.10 -12.74
C VAL A 164 27.19 -16.71 -12.92
N SER A 165 27.36 -15.98 -11.83
CA SER A 165 27.94 -14.64 -11.83
C SER A 165 29.42 -14.70 -11.52
N THR A 166 30.26 -13.96 -12.25
CA THR A 166 31.70 -13.80 -11.95
C THR A 166 32.18 -12.39 -12.24
N SER A 167 33.13 -11.88 -11.46
CA SER A 167 33.75 -10.57 -11.72
C SER A 167 34.68 -10.56 -12.94
N ASP A 168 35.22 -11.72 -13.33
CA ASP A 168 36.30 -11.81 -14.31
C ASP A 168 35.92 -12.77 -15.44
N ALA A 169 35.74 -12.19 -16.63
CA ALA A 169 35.41 -12.92 -17.84
C ALA A 169 36.52 -13.88 -18.30
N SER A 170 37.75 -13.76 -17.77
CA SER A 170 38.84 -14.69 -18.05
C SER A 170 38.53 -16.14 -17.63
N TYR A 171 37.55 -16.33 -16.73
CA TYR A 171 37.13 -17.63 -16.25
C TYR A 171 36.00 -18.29 -17.06
N ASP A 172 35.41 -17.59 -18.03
CA ASP A 172 34.23 -18.05 -18.79
C ASP A 172 34.42 -19.45 -19.39
N ASP A 173 35.56 -19.70 -20.04
CA ASP A 173 35.83 -20.99 -20.69
C ASP A 173 35.90 -22.14 -19.69
N THR A 174 36.34 -21.87 -18.46
CA THR A 174 36.42 -22.90 -17.41
C THR A 174 35.08 -23.11 -16.76
N LEU A 175 34.34 -22.03 -16.47
CA LEU A 175 32.97 -22.09 -15.98
C LEU A 175 32.06 -22.82 -16.97
N ARG A 176 32.20 -22.60 -18.28
CA ARG A 176 31.47 -23.35 -19.32
C ARG A 176 31.72 -24.85 -19.24
N LYS A 177 32.96 -25.29 -19.01
CA LYS A 177 33.28 -26.72 -18.85
C LYS A 177 32.68 -27.33 -17.58
N ILE A 178 32.55 -26.54 -16.50
CA ILE A 178 31.83 -26.96 -15.29
C ILE A 178 30.34 -27.12 -15.62
N ILE A 179 29.76 -26.11 -16.29
CA ILE A 179 28.36 -26.08 -16.70
C ILE A 179 27.99 -27.23 -17.65
N GLU A 180 28.87 -27.59 -18.59
CA GLU A 180 28.68 -28.69 -19.56
C GLU A 180 28.47 -30.07 -18.91
N LYS A 181 28.75 -30.23 -17.61
CA LYS A 181 28.46 -31.46 -16.87
C LYS A 181 26.97 -31.61 -16.51
N TYR A 182 26.24 -30.51 -16.52
CA TYR A 182 24.84 -30.48 -16.12
C TYR A 182 23.91 -30.66 -17.34
N PRO A 183 22.69 -31.19 -17.14
CA PRO A 183 21.78 -31.48 -18.24
C PRO A 183 21.41 -30.25 -19.07
N GLU A 184 21.42 -30.40 -20.41
CA GLU A 184 21.17 -29.32 -21.38
C GLU A 184 19.79 -28.66 -21.27
N ASP A 185 18.84 -29.34 -20.63
CA ASP A 185 17.50 -28.82 -20.40
C ASP A 185 17.46 -27.74 -19.30
N VAL A 186 18.54 -27.58 -18.52
CA VAL A 186 18.72 -26.47 -17.58
C VAL A 186 19.59 -25.40 -18.23
N GLN A 187 18.97 -24.30 -18.63
CA GLN A 187 19.70 -23.16 -19.16
C GLN A 187 20.59 -22.57 -18.07
N VAL A 188 21.90 -22.53 -18.28
CA VAL A 188 22.85 -21.85 -17.39
C VAL A 188 23.52 -20.71 -18.13
N ASN A 189 23.32 -19.48 -17.65
CA ASN A 189 23.91 -18.28 -18.23
C ASN A 189 25.05 -17.77 -17.34
N ILE A 190 26.18 -17.45 -17.94
CA ILE A 190 27.26 -16.74 -17.22
C ILE A 190 27.01 -15.25 -17.36
N THR A 191 26.99 -14.54 -16.24
CA THR A 191 26.87 -13.08 -16.20
C THR A 191 28.09 -12.47 -15.55
N HIS A 192 28.56 -11.35 -16.08
CA HIS A 192 29.69 -10.65 -15.50
C HIS A 192 29.21 -9.59 -14.50
N GLY A 193 29.74 -9.68 -13.28
CA GLY A 193 29.38 -8.86 -12.11
C GLY A 193 30.06 -9.43 -10.88
N MET A 194 30.57 -8.56 -10.00
CA MET A 194 31.32 -9.03 -8.82
C MET A 194 30.37 -9.74 -7.85
N ALA A 195 30.77 -10.91 -7.35
CA ALA A 195 30.04 -11.67 -6.36
C ALA A 195 30.96 -11.93 -5.18
N ALA A 196 31.40 -10.86 -4.52
CA ALA A 196 32.47 -10.96 -3.56
C ALA A 196 32.14 -11.85 -2.35
N ASP A 197 33.23 -12.24 -1.70
CA ASP A 197 33.31 -12.87 -0.38
C ASP A 197 32.72 -11.92 0.69
N TYR A 198 31.41 -11.68 0.59
CA TYR A 198 30.69 -10.78 1.46
C TYR A 198 30.32 -11.50 2.74
N SER A 199 30.59 -10.88 3.87
CA SER A 199 30.03 -11.32 5.16
C SER A 199 28.49 -11.22 5.20
N CYS A 200 27.87 -10.61 4.19
CA CYS A 200 26.42 -10.51 3.97
C CYS A 200 25.74 -11.85 3.62
N ASN A 201 25.76 -12.82 4.53
CA ASN A 201 25.03 -14.09 4.36
C ASN A 201 23.53 -13.99 4.71
N SER A 202 23.07 -12.83 5.20
CA SER A 202 21.66 -12.53 5.43
C SER A 202 21.42 -11.02 5.39
N ARG A 203 20.15 -10.60 5.38
CA ARG A 203 19.82 -9.17 5.49
C ARG A 203 20.17 -8.60 6.87
N THR A 204 20.38 -9.44 7.88
CA THR A 204 20.64 -9.02 9.27
C THR A 204 22.07 -9.32 9.74
N SER A 205 22.93 -9.83 8.86
CA SER A 205 24.34 -10.08 9.19
C SER A 205 25.16 -8.80 9.10
N ASP A 206 26.28 -8.74 9.82
CA ASP A 206 27.30 -7.71 9.62
C ASP A 206 27.90 -7.83 8.22
N CYS A 207 27.72 -6.79 7.43
CA CYS A 207 27.89 -6.78 5.99
C CYS A 207 29.09 -5.93 5.59
N ASP A 208 30.08 -6.54 4.96
CA ASP A 208 31.20 -5.83 4.37
C ASP A 208 31.50 -6.38 2.98
N PRO A 209 31.44 -5.54 1.92
CA PRO A 209 30.85 -4.20 1.86
C PRO A 209 29.36 -4.11 2.17
N ILE A 210 29.00 -2.88 2.54
CA ILE A 210 27.63 -2.43 2.67
C ILE A 210 26.96 -2.33 1.30
N VAL A 211 25.76 -2.91 1.19
CA VAL A 211 24.90 -2.92 0.01
C VAL A 211 23.47 -2.56 0.42
N GLY A 212 22.59 -2.30 -0.54
CA GLY A 212 21.16 -2.09 -0.30
C GLY A 212 20.39 -3.36 0.08
N GLY A 213 19.22 -3.20 0.67
CA GLY A 213 18.33 -4.30 1.04
C GLY A 213 18.71 -5.00 2.35
N ILE A 214 19.76 -4.57 3.04
CA ILE A 214 20.18 -5.11 4.33
C ILE A 214 19.65 -4.24 5.47
N GLN A 215 19.62 -4.77 6.68
CA GLN A 215 19.15 -4.07 7.87
C GLN A 215 20.06 -2.90 8.19
N ASP A 216 19.47 -1.75 8.47
CA ASP A 216 20.10 -0.61 9.11
C ASP A 216 19.37 -0.22 10.40
N GLN A 217 20.07 0.49 11.28
CA GLN A 217 19.48 1.01 12.50
C GLN A 217 20.10 2.35 12.90
N SER A 218 19.24 3.28 13.32
CA SER A 218 19.66 4.55 13.92
C SER A 218 19.89 4.40 15.43
N ASN A 219 20.85 5.16 15.98
CA ASN A 219 21.08 5.27 17.42
C ASN A 219 19.98 6.02 18.20
N SER A 220 19.00 6.61 17.52
CA SER A 220 17.90 7.35 18.17
C SER A 220 16.76 6.46 18.70
N GLY A 221 16.97 5.13 18.75
CA GLY A 221 15.99 4.17 19.27
C GLY A 221 14.84 3.89 18.31
N ILE A 222 14.98 4.27 17.04
CA ILE A 222 14.08 3.84 15.97
C ILE A 222 14.32 2.34 15.73
N GLY A 223 13.23 1.61 15.44
CA GLY A 223 13.31 0.18 15.11
C GLY A 223 14.19 -0.06 13.87
N PRO A 224 14.54 -1.33 13.57
CA PRO A 224 15.32 -1.66 12.39
C PRO A 224 14.58 -1.21 11.13
N CYS A 225 15.34 -0.71 10.17
CA CYS A 225 14.89 -0.38 8.83
C CYS A 225 15.67 -1.22 7.82
N THR A 226 15.48 -0.91 6.54
CA THR A 226 16.26 -1.47 5.45
C THR A 226 17.06 -0.35 4.79
N LEU A 227 18.36 -0.57 4.64
CA LEU A 227 19.25 0.32 3.92
C LEU A 227 18.86 0.37 2.44
N GLY A 228 18.71 1.57 1.88
CA GLY A 228 18.37 1.76 0.48
C GLY A 228 19.50 1.36 -0.44
N LEU A 229 20.51 2.21 -0.57
CA LEU A 229 21.68 1.97 -1.42
C LEU A 229 22.87 2.83 -0.96
N PRO A 230 24.11 2.34 -1.16
CA PRO A 230 25.26 3.22 -1.23
C PRO A 230 25.19 4.12 -2.46
N VAL A 231 25.51 5.40 -2.28
CA VAL A 231 25.40 6.46 -3.30
C VAL A 231 26.55 7.46 -3.18
N LYS A 232 26.71 8.32 -4.18
CA LYS A 232 27.63 9.45 -4.19
C LYS A 232 26.87 10.78 -4.15
N LYS A 233 27.30 11.70 -3.30
CA LYS A 233 26.94 13.13 -3.33
C LYS A 233 28.17 13.92 -3.74
N GLY A 234 28.28 14.25 -5.02
CA GLY A 234 29.53 14.73 -5.61
C GLY A 234 30.62 13.66 -5.52
N THR A 235 31.69 13.93 -4.77
CA THR A 235 32.77 12.96 -4.52
C THR A 235 32.62 12.17 -3.23
N ALA A 236 31.71 12.57 -2.34
CA ALA A 236 31.49 11.90 -1.06
C ALA A 236 30.61 10.66 -1.26
N VAL A 237 30.99 9.54 -0.66
CA VAL A 237 30.16 8.32 -0.62
C VAL A 237 29.31 8.35 0.65
N GLY A 238 28.08 7.87 0.54
CA GLY A 238 27.14 7.77 1.64
C GLY A 238 26.10 6.70 1.37
N PHE A 239 25.04 6.73 2.15
CA PHE A 239 23.93 5.80 2.06
C PHE A 239 22.61 6.55 2.04
N ILE A 240 21.63 6.00 1.33
CA ILE A 240 20.24 6.43 1.44
C ILE A 240 19.42 5.44 2.24
N THR A 241 18.45 5.95 3.00
CA THR A 241 17.42 5.18 3.72
C THR A 241 16.15 6.05 3.83
N ALA A 242 15.11 5.56 4.50
CA ALA A 242 13.90 6.37 4.72
C ALA A 242 14.17 7.48 5.76
N GLY A 243 13.53 8.64 5.58
CA GLY A 243 13.69 9.80 6.45
C GLY A 243 13.21 9.54 7.87
N HIS A 244 12.10 8.82 8.04
CA HIS A 244 11.62 8.43 9.36
C HIS A 244 12.47 7.35 10.05
N CYS A 245 13.46 6.77 9.37
CA CYS A 245 14.40 5.80 9.95
C CYS A 245 15.66 6.48 10.52
N LEU A 246 15.95 7.71 10.11
CA LEU A 246 17.20 8.38 10.43
C LEU A 246 16.98 9.90 10.55
N ASN A 247 17.06 10.45 11.76
CA ASN A 247 16.94 11.90 11.97
C ASN A 247 18.25 12.62 11.64
N ASP A 248 18.19 13.95 11.50
CA ASP A 248 19.41 14.76 11.32
C ASP A 248 20.36 14.62 12.51
N GLY A 249 21.62 14.29 12.23
CA GLY A 249 22.67 14.10 13.24
C GLY A 249 22.70 12.70 13.89
N ASP A 250 21.76 11.82 13.57
CA ASP A 250 21.80 10.43 14.03
C ASP A 250 22.99 9.65 13.44
N GLN A 251 23.46 8.64 14.17
CA GLN A 251 24.44 7.67 13.64
C GLN A 251 23.69 6.51 13.00
N LEU A 252 24.13 6.12 11.81
CA LEU A 252 23.61 4.98 11.06
C LEU A 252 24.51 3.77 11.29
N HIS A 253 23.89 2.66 11.71
CA HIS A 253 24.55 1.41 12.03
C HIS A 253 24.07 0.26 11.17
N GLN A 254 24.94 -0.74 10.99
CA GLN A 254 24.64 -1.98 10.26
C GLN A 254 25.28 -3.17 11.00
N PRO A 255 24.52 -4.25 11.29
CA PRO A 255 23.07 -4.39 11.09
C PRO A 255 22.25 -3.72 12.21
N VAL A 256 22.86 -3.49 13.38
CA VAL A 256 22.21 -2.99 14.60
C VAL A 256 23.04 -1.90 15.25
N ASP A 257 22.40 -1.05 16.06
CA ASP A 257 23.08 -0.01 16.83
C ASP A 257 24.21 -0.57 17.71
N GLY A 258 25.37 0.09 17.67
CA GLY A 258 26.56 -0.33 18.39
C GLY A 258 27.85 0.25 17.83
N TRP A 259 28.80 0.57 18.71
CA TRP A 259 30.03 1.27 18.36
C TRP A 259 30.80 0.69 17.15
N PHE A 260 30.87 -0.63 17.03
CA PHE A 260 31.61 -1.30 15.95
C PHE A 260 30.83 -1.43 14.64
N ASN A 261 29.55 -1.08 14.66
CA ASN A 261 28.61 -1.22 13.55
C ASN A 261 28.32 0.13 12.86
N GLU A 262 28.95 1.23 13.29
CA GLU A 262 28.71 2.55 12.72
C GLU A 262 29.22 2.58 11.28
N ILE A 263 28.29 2.74 10.33
CA ILE A 263 28.60 2.85 8.90
C ILE A 263 28.48 4.28 8.40
N GLY A 264 27.76 5.15 9.10
CA GLY A 264 27.62 6.53 8.67
C GLY A 264 26.97 7.45 9.69
N ASN A 265 26.88 8.72 9.31
CA ASN A 265 26.25 9.77 10.08
C ASN A 265 25.23 10.50 9.21
N SER A 266 24.02 10.69 9.71
CA SER A 266 22.95 11.39 9.03
C SER A 266 23.37 12.82 8.73
N ALA A 267 23.35 13.17 7.44
CA ALA A 267 23.74 14.49 6.97
C ALA A 267 22.54 15.30 6.48
N ASP A 268 21.47 14.65 6.03
CA ASP A 268 20.23 15.30 5.58
C ASP A 268 19.07 14.31 5.64
N SER A 269 18.04 14.59 6.44
CA SER A 269 16.82 13.80 6.55
C SER A 269 15.58 14.62 6.17
N ARG A 270 14.69 14.01 5.38
CA ARG A 270 13.47 14.62 4.86
C ARG A 270 12.28 13.73 5.15
N TYR A 271 11.33 14.25 5.93
CA TYR A 271 10.01 13.66 6.14
C TYR A 271 8.93 14.65 5.69
N GLU A 272 8.75 14.74 4.38
CA GLU A 272 7.93 15.78 3.76
C GLU A 272 7.13 15.26 2.55
N SER A 273 6.17 16.06 2.07
CA SER A 273 5.15 15.70 1.07
C SER A 273 5.59 14.75 -0.06
N THR A 274 6.79 14.92 -0.61
CA THR A 274 7.24 14.16 -1.79
C THR A 274 8.39 13.21 -1.50
N CYS A 275 8.94 13.23 -0.28
CA CYS A 275 10.10 12.43 0.09
C CYS A 275 10.04 12.08 1.57
N ASP A 276 10.02 10.78 1.83
CA ASP A 276 10.46 10.19 3.08
C ASP A 276 11.82 9.53 2.78
N CYS A 277 12.89 10.30 2.99
CA CYS A 277 14.22 9.93 2.54
C CYS A 277 15.30 10.61 3.41
N ALA A 278 16.38 9.91 3.69
CA ALA A 278 17.55 10.43 4.37
C ALA A 278 18.83 10.04 3.64
N TYR A 279 19.85 10.88 3.77
CA TYR A 279 21.21 10.64 3.32
C TYR A 279 22.17 10.67 4.51
N ALA A 280 22.94 9.59 4.67
CA ALA A 280 24.02 9.50 5.64
C ALA A 280 25.38 9.56 4.93
N THR A 281 26.31 10.37 5.42
CA THR A 281 27.71 10.30 4.99
C THR A 281 28.35 9.03 5.52
N LYS A 282 29.15 8.36 4.69
CA LYS A 282 29.83 7.11 5.06
C LYS A 282 30.99 7.37 6.02
N THR A 283 31.11 6.52 7.04
CA THR A 283 32.23 6.47 7.97
C THR A 283 33.51 5.97 7.26
N THR A 284 34.66 6.50 7.66
CA THR A 284 35.93 6.13 7.02
C THR A 284 36.27 4.67 7.28
N GLY A 285 36.72 3.95 6.24
CA GLY A 285 37.07 2.53 6.34
C GLY A 285 35.91 1.57 6.00
N THR A 286 34.67 2.04 6.01
CA THR A 286 33.52 1.24 5.56
C THR A 286 33.57 1.04 4.04
N SER A 287 33.60 -0.22 3.58
CA SER A 287 33.51 -0.54 2.16
C SER A 287 32.03 -0.63 1.72
N SER A 288 31.74 -0.29 0.47
CA SER A 288 30.35 -0.20 -0.02
C SER A 288 30.25 -0.39 -1.53
N HIS A 289 29.12 -0.91 -2.03
CA HIS A 289 28.79 -0.98 -3.46
C HIS A 289 27.32 -0.66 -3.73
N SER A 290 27.02 0.02 -4.85
CA SER A 290 25.64 0.32 -5.28
C SER A 290 24.91 -0.92 -5.81
N TRP A 291 24.79 -1.94 -4.97
CA TRP A 291 24.11 -3.19 -5.26
C TRP A 291 23.03 -3.44 -4.22
N VAL A 292 22.21 -4.46 -4.44
CA VAL A 292 21.21 -4.90 -3.48
C VAL A 292 21.38 -6.38 -3.17
N LEU A 293 21.21 -6.76 -1.91
CA LEU A 293 21.12 -8.16 -1.52
C LEU A 293 19.75 -8.70 -1.97
N ARG A 294 19.74 -9.64 -2.91
CA ARG A 294 18.51 -10.29 -3.39
C ARG A 294 18.18 -11.52 -2.56
N ASP A 295 19.14 -12.42 -2.41
CA ASP A 295 19.05 -13.64 -1.61
C ASP A 295 20.38 -13.77 -0.84
N PRO A 296 20.48 -14.62 0.21
CA PRO A 296 21.76 -14.97 0.81
C PRO A 296 22.83 -15.30 -0.24
N ASN A 297 23.91 -14.53 -0.27
CA ASN A 297 25.01 -14.65 -1.24
C ASN A 297 24.65 -14.32 -2.70
N LEU A 298 23.52 -13.65 -2.96
CA LEU A 298 23.17 -13.11 -4.27
C LEU A 298 22.99 -11.60 -4.22
N TYR A 299 23.82 -10.90 -4.97
CA TYR A 299 23.78 -9.45 -5.09
C TYR A 299 23.41 -9.08 -6.51
N LEU A 300 22.58 -8.06 -6.65
CA LEU A 300 22.25 -7.49 -7.94
C LEU A 300 22.89 -6.11 -8.06
N PRO A 301 23.75 -5.89 -9.07
CA PRO A 301 24.32 -4.58 -9.29
C PRO A 301 23.24 -3.62 -9.79
N ILE A 302 23.14 -2.45 -9.14
CA ILE A 302 22.36 -1.35 -9.68
C ILE A 302 23.27 -0.59 -10.63
N THR A 303 22.96 -0.67 -11.92
CA THR A 303 23.78 -0.10 -12.99
C THR A 303 23.19 1.19 -13.54
N SER A 304 21.98 1.56 -13.13
CA SER A 304 21.30 2.75 -13.62
C SER A 304 20.28 3.32 -12.63
N GLU A 305 19.93 4.59 -12.83
CA GLU A 305 19.01 5.34 -12.01
C GLU A 305 17.70 5.61 -12.73
N GLY A 306 16.60 5.58 -12.00
CA GLY A 306 15.29 6.01 -12.48
C GLY A 306 15.22 7.52 -12.56
N THR A 307 15.46 8.08 -13.74
CA THR A 307 15.44 9.53 -13.97
C THR A 307 14.03 10.13 -14.04
N ALA A 308 13.01 9.28 -14.14
CA ALA A 308 11.61 9.67 -14.17
C ALA A 308 10.81 8.88 -13.13
N ARG A 309 9.71 9.48 -12.68
CA ARG A 309 8.73 8.81 -11.85
C ARG A 309 8.12 7.64 -12.64
N PRO A 310 8.11 6.40 -12.10
CA PRO A 310 7.66 5.24 -12.85
C PRO A 310 6.17 5.33 -13.15
N ALA A 311 5.75 4.85 -14.32
CA ALA A 311 4.36 4.90 -14.76
C ALA A 311 3.53 3.76 -14.13
N GLN A 312 2.21 3.93 -14.09
CA GLN A 312 1.30 2.85 -13.69
C GLN A 312 1.53 1.58 -14.53
N GLY A 313 1.51 0.41 -13.90
CA GLY A 313 1.80 -0.90 -14.51
C GLY A 313 3.29 -1.18 -14.71
N THR A 314 4.18 -0.26 -14.32
CA THR A 314 5.63 -0.51 -14.32
C THR A 314 5.92 -1.61 -13.30
N GLN A 315 6.55 -2.69 -13.75
CA GLN A 315 6.95 -3.82 -12.90
C GLN A 315 8.10 -3.42 -11.99
N VAL A 316 7.98 -3.74 -10.71
CA VAL A 316 8.93 -3.37 -9.67
C VAL A 316 9.34 -4.56 -8.82
N VAL A 317 10.52 -4.45 -8.23
CA VAL A 317 11.03 -5.38 -7.23
C VAL A 317 11.44 -4.60 -5.99
N MET A 318 11.14 -5.10 -4.81
CA MET A 318 11.56 -4.53 -3.53
C MET A 318 12.44 -5.52 -2.79
N PHE A 319 13.46 -5.01 -2.11
CA PHE A 319 14.36 -5.77 -1.24
C PHE A 319 14.26 -5.21 0.18
N GLY A 320 13.65 -5.97 1.09
CA GLY A 320 13.36 -5.52 2.45
C GLY A 320 13.89 -6.50 3.49
N VAL A 321 14.31 -6.02 4.66
CA VAL A 321 14.78 -6.90 5.75
C VAL A 321 13.70 -7.88 6.23
N THR A 322 12.42 -7.51 6.16
CA THR A 322 11.32 -8.26 6.77
C THR A 322 10.50 -9.03 5.73
N SER A 323 10.09 -8.38 4.65
CA SER A 323 9.34 -9.05 3.58
C SER A 323 10.25 -9.68 2.52
N ASP A 324 11.57 -9.57 2.69
CA ASP A 324 12.58 -10.10 1.78
C ASP A 324 12.41 -9.54 0.35
N PHE A 325 12.46 -10.41 -0.65
CA PHE A 325 12.25 -10.09 -2.04
C PHE A 325 10.76 -10.06 -2.38
N GLN A 326 10.28 -8.94 -2.89
CA GLN A 326 8.89 -8.77 -3.31
C GLN A 326 8.82 -8.27 -4.74
N GLN A 327 7.87 -8.78 -5.52
CA GLN A 327 7.62 -8.33 -6.89
C GLN A 327 6.19 -7.84 -7.02
N GLY A 328 6.01 -6.82 -7.84
CA GLY A 328 4.71 -6.21 -8.07
C GLY A 328 4.76 -5.19 -9.18
N GLU A 329 3.83 -4.24 -9.12
CA GLU A 329 3.77 -3.14 -10.08
C GLU A 329 3.38 -1.82 -9.42
N VAL A 330 3.58 -0.73 -10.16
CA VAL A 330 3.06 0.59 -9.78
C VAL A 330 1.55 0.63 -9.98
N LEU A 331 0.81 0.77 -8.89
CA LEU A 331 -0.66 0.95 -8.90
C LEU A 331 -1.06 2.38 -9.21
N ASN A 332 -0.41 3.34 -8.55
CA ASN A 332 -0.69 4.76 -8.74
C ASN A 332 0.61 5.56 -8.64
N PRO A 333 1.10 6.14 -9.74
CA PRO A 333 2.32 6.93 -9.73
C PRO A 333 2.17 8.22 -8.92
N ASN A 334 0.96 8.75 -8.73
CA ASN A 334 0.71 10.02 -8.04
C ASN A 334 -0.28 9.81 -6.88
N SER A 335 0.02 8.86 -6.01
CA SER A 335 -0.83 8.56 -4.85
C SER A 335 -0.77 9.69 -3.84
N GLN A 336 -1.94 10.29 -3.57
CA GLN A 336 -2.09 11.42 -2.66
C GLN A 336 -2.89 11.01 -1.43
N TYR A 337 -2.34 11.27 -0.25
CA TYR A 337 -3.00 10.98 1.02
C TYR A 337 -2.43 11.87 2.14
N THR A 338 -3.17 12.04 3.24
CA THR A 338 -2.69 12.76 4.43
C THR A 338 -2.33 11.76 5.51
N TYR A 339 -1.13 11.88 6.07
CA TYR A 339 -0.67 11.04 7.18
C TYR A 339 0.23 11.86 8.12
N ASN A 340 -0.01 11.79 9.43
CA ASN A 340 0.67 12.58 10.45
C ASN A 340 0.73 14.09 10.13
N GLY A 341 -0.34 14.64 9.56
CA GLY A 341 -0.42 16.06 9.20
C GLY A 341 0.34 16.46 7.94
N VAL A 342 1.02 15.53 7.26
CA VAL A 342 1.71 15.75 5.99
C VAL A 342 0.85 15.26 4.83
N ASN A 343 0.69 16.09 3.80
CA ASN A 343 0.04 15.70 2.55
C ASN A 343 1.06 15.06 1.61
N TRP A 344 0.99 13.75 1.46
CA TRP A 344 1.91 12.95 0.66
C TRP A 344 1.54 12.94 -0.81
N ASN A 345 2.55 12.84 -1.68
CA ASN A 345 2.44 12.53 -3.09
C ASN A 345 3.54 11.52 -3.48
N LEU A 346 3.27 10.24 -3.24
CA LEU A 346 4.21 9.13 -3.41
C LEU A 346 3.75 8.16 -4.51
N VAL A 347 4.58 7.18 -4.82
CA VAL A 347 4.22 6.12 -5.78
C VAL A 347 3.67 4.93 -4.99
N GLU A 348 2.46 4.49 -5.30
CA GLU A 348 1.79 3.35 -4.67
C GLU A 348 2.00 2.07 -5.48
N LEU A 349 2.20 0.96 -4.78
CA LEU A 349 2.72 -0.30 -5.31
C LEU A 349 1.85 -1.49 -4.93
N ASP A 350 1.83 -2.50 -5.79
CA ASP A 350 1.21 -3.81 -5.56
C ASP A 350 2.25 -4.83 -5.06
N ILE A 351 2.81 -4.56 -3.88
CA ILE A 351 3.75 -5.47 -3.22
C ILE A 351 3.32 -5.70 -1.77
N ILE A 352 3.91 -6.69 -1.12
CA ILE A 352 3.80 -6.85 0.33
C ILE A 352 4.95 -6.06 0.96
N ALA A 353 4.66 -5.27 1.99
CA ALA A 353 5.68 -4.63 2.80
C ALA A 353 5.21 -4.59 4.25
N THR A 354 6.16 -4.70 5.17
CA THR A 354 5.90 -4.74 6.61
C THR A 354 6.84 -3.80 7.35
N ASN A 355 6.60 -3.60 8.65
CA ASN A 355 7.49 -2.78 9.48
C ASN A 355 8.90 -3.36 9.45
N GLY A 356 9.89 -2.52 9.14
CA GLY A 356 11.27 -2.93 8.90
C GLY A 356 11.70 -2.78 7.45
N ASP A 357 10.77 -2.86 6.49
CA ASP A 357 11.11 -2.69 5.07
C ASP A 357 11.31 -1.22 4.65
N SER A 358 11.02 -0.27 5.53
CA SER A 358 11.25 1.16 5.31
C SER A 358 12.70 1.44 4.91
N GLY A 359 12.88 2.23 3.85
CA GLY A 359 14.19 2.51 3.26
C GLY A 359 14.62 1.49 2.21
N GLY A 360 13.99 0.31 2.16
CA GLY A 360 14.35 -0.77 1.24
C GLY A 360 14.32 -0.35 -0.23
N PRO A 361 15.34 -0.71 -1.03
CA PRO A 361 15.43 -0.29 -2.41
C PRO A 361 14.33 -0.93 -3.25
N ILE A 362 13.76 -0.13 -4.15
CA ILE A 362 12.78 -0.57 -5.13
C ILE A 362 13.35 -0.35 -6.52
N THR A 363 13.45 -1.42 -7.29
CA THR A 363 14.07 -1.45 -8.61
C THR A 363 13.07 -1.83 -9.69
N ASN A 364 13.49 -1.76 -10.96
CA ASN A 364 12.75 -2.36 -12.07
C ASN A 364 12.71 -3.90 -11.96
N ALA A 365 11.90 -4.56 -12.77
CA ALA A 365 11.79 -6.03 -12.80
C ALA A 365 13.13 -6.77 -12.95
N ALA A 366 14.09 -6.19 -13.65
CA ALA A 366 15.42 -6.78 -13.85
C ALA A 366 16.36 -6.61 -12.64
N GLY A 367 15.99 -5.77 -11.66
CA GLY A 367 16.81 -5.50 -10.50
C GLY A 367 18.02 -4.58 -10.75
N SER A 368 18.16 -3.99 -11.93
CA SER A 368 19.36 -3.25 -12.35
C SER A 368 19.19 -1.73 -12.38
N GLN A 369 17.95 -1.24 -12.21
CA GLN A 369 17.65 0.19 -12.15
C GLN A 369 16.93 0.52 -10.84
N ILE A 370 17.46 1.46 -10.05
CA ILE A 370 16.78 1.95 -8.85
C ILE A 370 15.65 2.90 -9.23
N LEU A 371 14.43 2.67 -8.72
CA LEU A 371 13.24 3.47 -8.96
C LEU A 371 12.80 4.28 -7.74
N GLY A 372 13.23 3.88 -6.54
CA GLY A 372 12.93 4.57 -5.29
C GLY A 372 13.30 3.77 -4.06
N ILE A 373 12.85 4.24 -2.90
CA ILE A 373 12.97 3.52 -1.62
C ILE A 373 11.62 3.43 -0.93
N MET A 374 11.39 2.34 -0.22
CA MET A 374 10.17 2.08 0.53
C MET A 374 9.96 3.11 1.62
N LYS A 375 8.72 3.60 1.76
CA LYS A 375 8.30 4.49 2.85
C LYS A 375 7.44 3.78 3.90
N GLY A 376 6.67 2.76 3.51
CA GLY A 376 5.62 2.14 4.31
C GLY A 376 4.32 2.06 3.52
N ALA A 377 3.16 2.21 4.17
CA ALA A 377 1.87 2.09 3.49
C ALA A 377 1.08 3.42 3.39
N ASN A 378 0.22 3.50 2.37
CA ASN A 378 -0.85 4.48 2.28
C ASN A 378 -1.98 4.08 3.25
N PRO A 379 -2.36 4.91 4.23
CA PRO A 379 -3.36 4.55 5.25
C PRO A 379 -4.79 4.38 4.68
N ASN A 380 -5.06 4.90 3.48
CA ASN A 380 -6.38 4.80 2.86
C ASN A 380 -6.59 3.48 2.10
N THR A 381 -5.51 2.89 1.59
CA THR A 381 -5.55 1.69 0.74
C THR A 381 -4.81 0.50 1.34
N ASN A 382 -4.00 0.72 2.37
CA ASN A 382 -3.03 -0.23 2.92
C ASN A 382 -1.94 -0.71 1.96
N ASN A 383 -1.88 -0.17 0.74
CA ASN A 383 -0.85 -0.55 -0.23
C ASN A 383 0.48 0.13 0.10
N PRO A 384 1.61 -0.54 -0.12
CA PRO A 384 2.92 0.08 0.04
C PRO A 384 3.14 1.28 -0.88
N VAL A 385 3.94 2.21 -0.41
CA VAL A 385 4.30 3.44 -1.11
C VAL A 385 5.79 3.69 -1.04
N MET A 386 6.33 4.34 -2.06
CA MET A 386 7.75 4.67 -2.15
C MET A 386 8.01 6.14 -2.44
N SER A 387 9.15 6.61 -1.92
CA SER A 387 9.81 7.84 -2.35
C SER A 387 10.51 7.55 -3.69
N PRO A 388 10.09 8.16 -4.82
CA PRO A 388 10.70 7.87 -6.12
C PRO A 388 12.11 8.47 -6.24
N TRP A 389 13.02 7.74 -6.89
CA TRP A 389 14.43 8.13 -7.07
C TRP A 389 14.57 9.52 -7.70
N SER A 390 13.77 9.83 -8.71
CA SER A 390 13.80 11.15 -9.38
C SER A 390 13.59 12.33 -8.42
N VAL A 391 12.84 12.12 -7.33
CA VAL A 391 12.67 13.15 -6.27
C VAL A 391 13.86 13.13 -5.32
N ILE A 392 14.32 11.95 -4.90
CA ILE A 392 15.47 11.79 -4.00
C ILE A 392 16.73 12.44 -4.59
N ASP A 393 17.04 12.15 -5.86
CA ASP A 393 18.16 12.77 -6.57
C ASP A 393 17.98 14.30 -6.65
N THR A 394 16.80 14.80 -7.04
CA THR A 394 16.55 16.25 -7.08
C THR A 394 16.80 16.93 -5.72
N LYS A 395 16.55 16.24 -4.61
CA LYS A 395 16.72 16.78 -3.25
C LYS A 395 18.18 16.77 -2.80
N PHE A 396 18.90 15.70 -3.10
CA PHE A 396 20.21 15.45 -2.52
C PHE A 396 21.38 15.57 -3.51
N GLY A 397 21.12 15.55 -4.82
CA GLY A 397 22.12 15.54 -5.89
C GLY A 397 22.96 14.26 -5.86
N LEU A 398 22.29 13.12 -6.02
CA LEU A 398 22.90 11.81 -5.80
C LEU A 398 23.18 11.10 -7.12
N SER A 399 24.18 10.21 -7.09
CA SER A 399 24.45 9.29 -8.18
C SER A 399 24.90 7.94 -7.66
N LEU A 400 24.82 6.89 -8.47
CA LEU A 400 25.33 5.57 -8.10
C LEU A 400 26.85 5.59 -7.94
N GLN A 401 27.32 4.79 -6.99
CA GLN A 401 28.73 4.47 -6.83
C GLN A 401 29.14 3.53 -7.96
N SER A 402 29.74 4.12 -9.01
CA SER A 402 30.44 3.41 -10.09
C SER A 402 31.43 2.35 -9.60
#